data_AF-A0A9X9F2Y3-F1
#
_entry.id   AF-A0A9X9F2Y3-F1
#
_cell.length_a   1.000
_cell.length_b   1.000
_cell.length_c   1.000
_cell.angle_alpha   90.00
_cell.angle_beta   90.00
_cell.angle_gamma   90.00
#
_symmetry.space_group_name_H-M   'P 1'
#
loop_
_entity.id
_entity.type
_entity.pdbx_description
1 polymer ?
#
loop_
_entity_poly.entity_id
_entity_poly.type
_entity_poly.pdbx_seq_one_letter_code
_entity_poly.pdbx_strand_id
1 'polypeptide(L)'
;SQTQSMNAVCTATIQGMEQAIQSIDAFTSDTVLQGQTYDSAKAFFAETFRPLAQGIIYLCEELIRQNDAFPSQFQSQVAQADVIEQEILEQVREIDRMKASMEA
;
A
#
# COMPACT_ATOMS: atom_id res chain seq x y z
N SER A 1 -8.50 5.46 10.23
CA SER A 1 -7.49 4.43 10.57
C SER A 1 -6.18 4.74 9.85
N GLN A 2 -5.06 4.10 10.23
CA GLN A 2 -3.81 4.22 9.48
C GLN A 2 -4.00 3.82 8.00
N THR A 3 -4.80 2.80 7.74
CA THR A 3 -5.21 2.37 6.39
C THR A 3 -5.81 3.53 5.59
N GLN A 4 -6.84 4.19 6.13
CA GLN A 4 -7.50 5.32 5.45
C GLN A 4 -6.55 6.49 5.17
N SER A 5 -5.65 6.80 6.11
CA SER A 5 -4.68 7.89 5.91
C SER A 5 -3.75 7.60 4.72
N MET A 6 -3.21 6.39 4.65
CA MET A 6 -2.34 5.98 3.55
C MET A 6 -3.09 5.95 2.20
N ASN A 7 -4.33 5.46 2.19
CA ASN A 7 -5.14 5.44 0.98
C ASN A 7 -5.48 6.85 0.50
N ALA A 8 -5.73 7.80 1.40
CA ALA A 8 -5.97 9.19 1.05
C ALA A 8 -4.75 9.83 0.37
N VAL A 9 -3.54 9.58 0.88
CA VAL A 9 -2.29 10.06 0.26
C VAL A 9 -2.09 9.44 -1.12
N CYS A 10 -2.30 8.13 -1.27
CA CYS A 10 -2.18 7.46 -2.57
C CYS A 10 -3.22 7.97 -3.57
N THR A 11 -4.47 8.17 -3.14
CA THR A 11 -5.54 8.71 -3.99
C THR A 11 -5.22 10.13 -4.47
N ALA A 12 -4.75 11.00 -3.57
CA ALA A 12 -4.34 12.35 -3.94
C ALA A 12 -3.14 12.34 -4.91
N THR A 13 -2.19 11.44 -4.69
CA THR A 13 -1.03 11.26 -5.58
C THR A 13 -1.47 10.78 -6.97
N ILE A 14 -2.38 9.81 -7.06
CA ILE A 14 -2.94 9.33 -8.33
C ILE A 14 -3.58 10.49 -9.09
N GLN A 15 -4.47 11.24 -8.45
CA GLN A 15 -5.14 12.38 -9.07
C GLN A 15 -4.14 13.44 -9.57
N GLY A 16 -3.10 13.73 -8.78
CA GLY A 16 -2.05 14.65 -9.18
C GLY A 16 -1.25 14.16 -10.39
N MET A 17 -0.94 12.86 -10.45
CA MET A 17 -0.21 12.27 -11.58
C MET A 17 -1.08 12.18 -12.84
N GLU A 18 -2.39 11.91 -12.72
CA GLU A 18 -3.33 11.98 -13.84
C GLU A 18 -3.38 13.38 -14.43
N GLN A 19 -3.44 14.43 -13.59
CA GLN A 19 -3.36 15.82 -14.04
C GLN A 19 -2.02 16.15 -14.70
N ALA A 20 -0.91 15.62 -14.17
CA ALA A 20 0.41 15.79 -14.77
C ALA A 20 0.48 15.14 -16.16
N ILE A 21 -0.03 13.92 -16.33
CA ILE A 21 -0.12 13.23 -17.63
C ILE A 21 -0.95 14.06 -18.61
N GLN A 22 -2.13 14.54 -18.21
CA GLN A 22 -2.96 15.39 -19.07
C GLN A 22 -2.22 16.66 -19.50
N SER A 23 -1.46 17.28 -18.60
CA SER A 23 -0.67 18.47 -18.89
C SER A 23 0.48 18.18 -19.86
N ILE A 24 1.14 17.02 -19.71
CA ILE A 24 2.18 16.55 -20.63
C ILE A 24 1.58 16.27 -22.02
N ASP A 25 0.42 15.62 -22.09
CA ASP A 25 -0.26 15.29 -23.34
C ASP A 25 -0.69 16.57 -24.09
N ALA A 26 -1.18 17.57 -23.35
CA ALA A 26 -1.48 18.88 -23.93
C ALA A 26 -0.21 19.59 -24.43
N PHE A 27 0.87 19.61 -23.64
CA PHE A 27 2.12 20.25 -24.02
C PHE A 27 2.77 19.60 -25.25
N THR A 28 2.75 18.27 -25.32
CA THR A 28 3.39 17.51 -26.40
C THR A 28 2.61 17.57 -27.71
N SER A 29 1.29 17.74 -27.65
CA SER A 29 0.42 17.93 -28.81
C SER A 29 0.33 19.38 -29.31
N ASP A 30 0.80 20.36 -28.51
CA ASP A 30 0.81 21.77 -28.90
C ASP A 30 1.65 21.99 -30.17
N THR A 31 1.09 22.70 -31.16
CA THR A 31 1.78 22.98 -32.43
C THR A 31 2.31 24.41 -32.53
N VAL A 32 2.01 25.28 -31.57
CA VAL A 32 2.42 26.69 -31.54
C VAL A 32 3.85 26.83 -31.00
N LEU A 33 4.17 26.09 -29.94
CA LEU A 33 5.50 26.06 -29.35
C LEU A 33 6.42 25.17 -30.18
N GLN A 34 7.33 25.79 -30.95
CA GLN A 34 8.20 25.14 -31.92
C GLN A 34 9.67 25.51 -31.74
N GLY A 35 10.57 24.70 -32.32
CA GLY A 35 12.02 24.89 -32.30
C GLY A 35 12.71 23.92 -31.34
N GLN A 36 14.02 23.74 -31.51
CA GLN A 36 14.78 22.67 -30.84
C GLN A 36 14.58 22.61 -29.32
N THR A 37 14.47 23.75 -28.64
CA THR A 37 14.23 23.78 -27.19
C THR A 37 12.89 23.17 -26.81
N TYR A 38 11.82 23.49 -27.56
CA TYR A 38 10.50 22.91 -27.31
C TYR A 38 10.42 21.47 -27.76
N ASP A 39 11.03 21.12 -28.89
CA ASP A 39 11.04 19.74 -29.40
C ASP A 39 11.74 18.79 -28.42
N SER A 40 12.91 19.20 -27.90
CA SER A 40 13.64 18.43 -26.87
C SER A 40 12.87 18.34 -25.55
N ALA A 41 12.22 19.43 -25.12
CA ALA A 41 11.38 19.39 -23.92
C ALA A 41 10.18 18.45 -24.09
N LYS A 42 9.47 18.51 -25.23
CA LYS A 42 8.34 17.62 -25.52
C LYS A 42 8.77 16.15 -25.52
N ALA A 43 9.87 15.83 -26.20
CA ALA A 43 10.44 14.48 -26.20
C ALA A 43 10.76 14.02 -24.77
N PHE A 44 11.45 14.86 -23.98
CA PHE A 44 11.79 14.53 -22.61
C PHE A 44 10.56 14.27 -21.72
N PHE A 45 9.53 15.13 -21.79
CA PHE A 45 8.32 14.93 -21.01
C PHE A 45 7.53 13.69 -21.47
N ALA A 46 7.41 13.47 -22.78
CA ALA A 46 6.69 12.32 -23.35
C ALA A 46 7.38 10.99 -23.03
N GLU A 47 8.70 10.94 -23.15
CA GLU A 47 9.47 9.69 -23.07
C GLU A 47 9.96 9.38 -21.65
N THR A 48 10.11 10.39 -20.78
CA THR A 48 10.64 10.20 -19.42
C THR A 48 9.59 10.44 -18.35
N PHE A 49 8.97 11.63 -18.33
CA PHE A 49 8.08 12.01 -17.22
C PHE A 49 6.71 11.36 -17.31
N ARG A 50 6.14 11.19 -18.52
CA ARG A 50 4.84 10.54 -18.68
C ARG A 50 4.86 9.08 -18.21
N PRO A 51 5.83 8.23 -18.62
CA PRO A 51 5.94 6.88 -18.07
C PRO A 51 6.22 6.85 -16.57
N LEU A 52 7.00 7.81 -16.05
CA LEU A 52 7.24 7.93 -14.61
C LEU A 52 5.96 8.21 -13.83
N ALA A 53 5.14 9.17 -14.29
CA ALA A 53 3.84 9.47 -13.68
C ALA A 53 2.92 8.25 -13.68
N GLN A 54 2.89 7.49 -14.77
CA GLN A 54 2.16 6.22 -14.85
C GLN A 54 2.69 5.19 -13.83
N GLY A 55 4.02 5.08 -13.68
CA GLY A 55 4.63 4.19 -12.69
C GLY A 55 4.29 4.56 -11.25
N ILE A 56 4.21 5.86 -10.94
CA ILE A 56 3.77 6.34 -9.63
C ILE A 56 2.30 5.98 -9.38
N ILE A 57 1.43 6.13 -10.38
CA ILE A 57 0.02 5.70 -10.29
C ILE A 57 -0.06 4.20 -9.94
N TYR A 58 0.63 3.35 -10.68
CA TYR A 58 0.63 1.90 -10.42
C TYR A 58 1.13 1.54 -9.03
N LEU A 59 2.17 2.22 -8.54
CA LEU A 59 2.67 2.03 -7.18
C LEU A 59 1.60 2.40 -6.15
N CYS A 60 0.92 3.54 -6.32
CA CYS A 60 -0.13 3.97 -5.41
C CYS A 60 -1.34 3.02 -5.41
N GLU A 61 -1.74 2.51 -6.57
CA GLU A 61 -2.81 1.50 -6.69
C GLU A 61 -2.45 0.22 -5.92
N GLU A 62 -1.21 -0.27 -6.07
CA GLU A 62 -0.75 -1.46 -5.36
C GLU A 62 -0.63 -1.22 -3.85
N LEU A 63 -0.16 -0.03 -3.44
CA LEU A 63 -0.10 0.34 -2.02
C LEU A 63 -1.48 0.37 -1.38
N ILE A 64 -2.50 0.92 -2.05
CA ILE A 64 -3.90 0.88 -1.57
C ILE A 64 -4.35 -0.57 -1.42
N ARG A 65 -4.16 -1.39 -2.46
CA ARG A 65 -4.58 -2.80 -2.46
C ARG A 65 -3.97 -3.59 -1.30
N GLN A 66 -2.67 -3.42 -1.07
CA GLN A 66 -1.95 -4.09 0.02
C GLN A 66 -2.39 -3.59 1.38
N ASN A 67 -2.56 -2.27 1.53
CA ASN A 67 -2.94 -1.64 2.78
C ASN A 67 -4.37 -1.98 3.21
N ASP A 68 -5.28 -2.21 2.25
CA ASP A 68 -6.63 -2.71 2.52
C ASP A 68 -6.65 -4.20 2.89
N ALA A 69 -5.80 -5.01 2.25
CA ALA A 69 -5.72 -6.44 2.53
C ALA A 69 -5.01 -6.74 3.88
N PHE A 70 -4.00 -5.94 4.23
CA PHE A 70 -3.10 -6.22 5.33
C PHE A 70 -3.79 -6.49 6.67
N PRO A 71 -4.75 -5.67 7.16
CA PRO A 71 -5.40 -5.92 8.45
C PRO A 71 -6.10 -7.28 8.51
N SER A 72 -6.82 -7.65 7.44
CA SER A 72 -7.53 -8.93 7.36
C SER A 72 -6.58 -10.12 7.25
N GLN A 73 -5.51 -9.99 6.46
CA GLN A 73 -4.48 -11.02 6.33
C GLN A 73 -3.72 -11.21 7.63
N PHE A 74 -3.36 -10.12 8.30
CA PHE A 74 -2.72 -10.15 9.60
C PHE A 74 -3.61 -10.85 10.63
N GLN A 75 -4.89 -10.44 10.73
CA GLN A 75 -5.87 -11.06 11.61
C GLN A 75 -6.09 -12.56 11.34
N SER A 76 -5.94 -13.02 10.09
CA SER A 76 -6.03 -14.45 9.76
C SER A 76 -4.82 -15.26 10.19
N GLN A 77 -3.66 -14.61 10.36
CA GLN A 77 -2.38 -15.25 10.72
C GLN A 77 -2.10 -15.20 12.22
N VAL A 78 -2.76 -14.29 12.95
CA VAL A 78 -2.65 -14.21 14.41
C VAL A 78 -3.84 -14.90 15.06
N ALA A 79 -3.61 -15.55 16.20
CA ALA A 79 -4.69 -16.11 17.00
C ALA A 79 -5.64 -14.97 17.42
N GLN A 80 -6.95 -15.15 17.19
CA GLN A 80 -7.97 -14.18 17.60
C GLN A 80 -8.21 -14.16 19.12
N ALA A 81 -7.70 -15.17 19.84
CA ALA A 81 -7.76 -15.23 21.28
C ALA A 81 -6.58 -14.45 21.87
N ASP A 82 -6.87 -13.48 22.74
CA ASP A 82 -5.86 -12.89 23.61
C ASP A 82 -5.26 -14.01 24.46
N VAL A 83 -3.96 -14.27 24.27
CA VAL A 83 -3.24 -15.22 25.10
C VAL A 83 -2.95 -14.55 26.44
N ILE A 84 -3.77 -14.85 27.44
CA ILE A 84 -3.48 -14.46 28.81
C ILE A 84 -2.52 -15.51 29.38
N GLU A 85 -1.22 -15.18 29.40
CA GLU A 85 -0.15 -16.09 29.86
C GLU A 85 -0.48 -16.73 31.23
N GLN A 86 -1.06 -15.94 32.13
CA GLN A 86 -1.45 -16.42 33.46
C GLN A 86 -2.53 -17.51 33.40
N GLU A 87 -3.50 -17.42 32.49
CA GLU A 87 -4.57 -18.39 32.32
C GLU A 87 -4.05 -19.70 31.70
N ILE A 88 -3.12 -19.60 30.74
CA ILE A 88 -2.44 -20.77 30.18
C ILE A 88 -1.57 -21.47 31.24
N LEU A 89 -0.81 -20.71 32.05
CA LEU A 89 0.00 -21.27 33.13
C LEU A 89 -0.87 -21.98 34.19
N GLU A 90 -2.06 -21.46 34.46
CA GLU A 90 -2.99 -22.05 35.41
C GLU A 90 -3.58 -23.36 34.87
N GLN A 91 -3.96 -23.40 33.59
CA GLN A 91 -4.38 -24.62 32.90
C GLN A 91 -3.30 -25.71 32.89
N VAL A 92 -2.03 -25.34 32.63
CA VAL A 92 -0.89 -26.29 32.69
C VAL A 92 -0.74 -26.88 34.09
N ARG A 93 -0.80 -26.06 35.15
CA ARG A 93 -0.72 -26.55 36.53
C ARG A 93 -1.88 -27.46 36.91
N GLU A 94 -3.09 -27.18 36.43
CA GLU A 94 -4.23 -28.08 36.66
C GLU A 94 -4.03 -29.44 35.98
N ILE A 95 -3.56 -29.45 34.74
CA ILE A 95 -3.24 -30.69 34.01
C ILE A 95 -2.15 -31.48 34.73
N ASP A 96 -1.09 -30.83 35.21
CA ASP A 96 -0.02 -31.49 35.96
C ASP A 96 -0.52 -32.10 37.28
N ARG A 97 -1.42 -31.41 37.99
CA ARG A 97 -2.06 -31.95 39.21
C ARG A 97 -2.94 -33.16 38.91
N MET A 98 -3.76 -33.10 37.85
CA MET A 98 -4.60 -34.22 37.44
C MET A 98 -3.74 -35.43 37.07
N LYS A 99 -2.67 -35.22 36.30
CA LYS A 99 -1.74 -36.29 35.93
C LYS A 99 -1.10 -36.93 37.16
N ALA A 100 -0.59 -36.13 38.09
CA ALA A 100 -0.03 -36.64 39.35
C ALA A 100 -1.04 -37.43 40.18
N SER A 101 -2.33 -37.04 40.18
CA SER A 101 -3.38 -37.77 40.88
C SER A 101 -3.79 -39.10 40.21
N MET A 102 -3.56 -39.25 38.90
CA MET A 102 -3.81 -40.49 38.16
C MET A 102 -2.64 -41.48 38.21
N GLU A 103 -1.43 -41.00 38.48
CA GLU A 103 -0.21 -41.80 38.60
C GLU A 103 0.04 -42.31 40.04
N ALA A 104 -0.76 -41.85 41.02
CA ALA A 104 -0.72 -42.24 42.43
C ALA A 104 -1.74 -43.36 42.75
#